data_AF-A0A8T2QBM4-F1
#
_entry.id   AF-A0A8T2QBM4-F1
#
_cell.length_a   1.000
_cell.length_b   1.000
_cell.length_c   1.000
_cell.angle_alpha   90.00
_cell.angle_beta   90.00
_cell.angle_gamma   90.00
#
_symmetry.space_group_name_H-M   'P 1'
#
loop_
_entity.id
_entity.type
_entity.pdbx_description
1 polymer ?
#
loop_
_entity_poly.entity_id
_entity_poly.type
_entity_poly.pdbx_seq_one_letter_code
_entity_poly.pdbx_strand_id
1 'polypeptide(L)' 'MMANLLIDAVTCGRGDKRTAKGKRFLGSYGNSRPRKPHKGRGLPEVPLPPRPPRKDPLDDGEFVDIVIDDNLFKKKA' A
#
# COMPACT_ATOMS: atom_id res chain seq x y z
N MET A 1 -37.56 -14.73 -1.59
CA MET A 1 -36.39 -13.94 -2.01
C MET A 1 -36.06 -12.95 -0.91
N MET A 2 -35.32 -13.37 0.12
CA MET A 2 -34.93 -12.48 1.22
C MET A 2 -33.42 -12.31 1.15
N ALA A 3 -32.99 -11.16 0.63
CA ALA A 3 -31.59 -10.80 0.53
C ALA A 3 -31.03 -10.58 1.93
N ASN A 4 -30.23 -11.54 2.40
CA ASN A 4 -29.42 -11.43 3.60
C ASN A 4 -28.35 -10.35 3.39
N LEU A 5 -28.69 -9.11 3.69
CA LEU A 5 -27.81 -7.93 3.67
C LEU A 5 -26.92 -7.80 4.93
N LEU A 6 -26.72 -8.88 5.70
CA LEU A 6 -26.03 -8.85 7.00
C LEU A 6 -24.77 -9.73 7.08
N ILE A 7 -24.27 -10.27 5.95
CA ILE A 7 -23.08 -11.15 5.93
C ILE A 7 -21.78 -10.36 5.66
N ASP A 8 -21.86 -9.07 5.32
CA ASP A 8 -20.70 -8.28 4.85
C ASP A 8 -19.71 -7.86 5.95
N ALA A 9 -19.94 -8.27 7.21
CA ALA A 9 -19.03 -8.02 8.33
C ALA A 9 -17.97 -9.14 8.53
N VAL A 10 -17.66 -9.96 7.52
CA VAL A 10 -16.58 -10.96 7.65
C VAL A 10 -15.21 -10.28 7.54
N THR A 11 -14.71 -9.83 8.69
CA THR A 11 -13.31 -9.49 9.02
C THR A 11 -12.32 -9.48 7.85
N CYS A 12 -11.91 -8.27 7.42
CA CYS A 12 -10.80 -7.97 6.51
C CYS A 12 -10.64 -8.96 5.33
N GLY A 13 -11.61 -9.05 4.42
CA GLY A 13 -11.48 -9.79 3.16
C GLY A 13 -11.66 -11.31 3.26
N ARG A 14 -12.24 -11.83 4.36
CA ARG A 14 -12.65 -13.25 4.47
C ARG A 14 -13.99 -13.54 3.80
N GLY A 15 -14.84 -12.53 3.60
CA GLY A 15 -16.13 -12.67 2.90
C GLY A 15 -16.01 -12.80 1.37
N ASP A 16 -14.91 -12.31 0.78
CA ASP A 16 -14.75 -12.33 -0.67
C ASP A 16 -14.24 -13.68 -1.19
N LYS A 17 -15.16 -14.44 -1.80
CA LYS A 17 -14.91 -15.75 -2.41
C LYS A 17 -13.97 -15.71 -3.62
N ARG A 18 -13.60 -14.55 -4.14
CA ARG A 18 -12.66 -14.38 -5.27
C ARG A 18 -11.22 -14.24 -4.80
N THR A 19 -10.97 -13.87 -3.55
CA THR A 19 -9.61 -13.69 -3.00
C THR A 19 -9.03 -14.99 -2.44
N ALA A 20 -7.71 -15.07 -2.34
CA ALA A 20 -7.03 -16.19 -1.66
C ALA A 20 -7.46 -16.34 -0.19
N LYS A 21 -7.78 -15.21 0.48
CA LYS A 21 -8.18 -15.15 1.89
C LYS A 21 -9.60 -15.68 2.11
N GLY A 22 -10.57 -15.25 1.30
CA GLY A 22 -11.94 -15.79 1.39
C GLY A 22 -12.04 -17.24 0.92
N LYS A 23 -11.27 -17.64 -0.09
CA LYS A 23 -11.14 -19.07 -0.45
C LYS A 23 -10.59 -19.91 0.71
N ARG A 24 -9.57 -19.41 1.43
CA ARG A 24 -9.01 -20.09 2.62
C ARG A 24 -10.02 -20.21 3.75
N PHE A 25 -10.78 -19.14 4.02
CA PHE A 25 -11.82 -19.14 5.05
C PHE A 25 -12.93 -20.17 4.76
N LEU A 26 -13.38 -20.26 3.51
CA LEU A 26 -14.37 -21.24 3.09
C LEU A 26 -13.80 -22.67 2.96
N GLY A 27 -12.47 -22.84 2.98
CA GLY A 27 -11.81 -24.13 2.73
C GLY A 27 -11.87 -24.58 1.26
N SER A 28 -12.19 -23.68 0.33
CA SER A 28 -12.33 -23.99 -1.09
C SER A 28 -11.08 -23.65 -1.91
N TYR A 29 -10.99 -24.21 -3.11
CA TYR A 29 -9.92 -23.94 -4.07
C TYR A 29 -10.47 -23.20 -5.29
N GLY A 30 -9.59 -22.51 -6.01
CA GLY A 30 -9.92 -21.77 -7.24
C GLY A 30 -8.70 -21.07 -7.81
N ASN A 31 -8.91 -20.19 -8.79
CA ASN A 31 -7.82 -19.49 -9.49
C ASN A 31 -6.90 -18.72 -8.52
N SER A 32 -7.47 -17.99 -7.55
CA SER A 32 -6.72 -17.24 -6.55
C SER A 32 -6.08 -18.10 -5.44
N ARG A 33 -6.48 -19.37 -5.31
CA ARG A 33 -5.94 -20.34 -4.33
C ARG A 33 -5.77 -21.72 -5.01
N PRO A 34 -4.73 -21.90 -5.85
CA PRO A 34 -4.47 -23.18 -6.51
C PRO A 34 -3.99 -24.25 -5.53
N ARG A 35 -4.28 -25.54 -5.80
CA ARG A 35 -3.82 -26.69 -4.99
C ARG A 35 -2.36 -27.07 -5.24
N LYS A 36 -1.91 -26.89 -6.48
CA LYS A 36 -0.57 -27.27 -6.94
C LYS A 36 0.08 -26.04 -7.59
N PRO A 37 1.41 -25.86 -7.47
CA PRO A 37 2.10 -24.66 -7.93
C PRO A 37 2.06 -24.49 -9.46
N HIS A 38 1.94 -25.59 -10.22
CA HIS A 38 1.80 -25.55 -11.68
C HIS A 38 0.40 -25.17 -12.17
N LYS A 39 -0.60 -25.07 -11.28
CA LYS A 39 -1.92 -24.59 -11.68
C LYS A 39 -1.85 -23.07 -11.79
N GLY A 40 -2.30 -22.55 -12.94
CA GLY A 40 -2.30 -21.13 -13.24
C GLY A 40 -2.95 -20.32 -12.15
N ARG A 41 -2.31 -19.20 -11.80
CA ARG A 41 -2.96 -18.07 -11.15
C ARG A 41 -3.58 -17.18 -12.22
N GLY A 42 -4.24 -16.10 -11.81
CA GLY A 42 -4.65 -15.04 -12.73
C GLY A 42 -3.46 -14.44 -13.50
N LEU A 43 -3.76 -13.44 -14.33
CA LEU A 43 -2.72 -12.73 -15.08
C LEU A 43 -1.60 -12.28 -14.13
N PRO A 44 -0.32 -12.47 -14.48
CA PRO A 44 0.79 -12.01 -13.66
C PRO A 44 0.70 -10.49 -13.48
N GLU A 45 1.02 -10.02 -12.28
CA GLU A 45 1.17 -8.60 -12.02
C GLU A 45 2.37 -8.09 -12.82
N VAL A 46 2.13 -7.18 -13.77
CA VAL A 46 3.20 -6.52 -14.50
C VAL A 46 3.92 -5.61 -13.52
N PRO A 47 5.23 -5.78 -13.30
CA PRO A 47 5.97 -4.88 -12.43
C PRO A 47 5.91 -3.47 -13.03
N LEU A 48 5.30 -2.55 -12.29
CA LEU A 48 5.36 -1.15 -12.64
C LEU A 48 6.76 -0.62 -12.31
N PRO A 49 7.36 0.24 -13.15
CA PRO A 49 8.59 0.91 -12.77
C PRO A 49 8.35 1.70 -11.47
N PRO A 50 9.38 1.85 -10.62
CA PRO A 50 9.25 2.68 -9.43
C PRO A 50 8.81 4.08 -9.85
N ARG A 51 7.91 4.69 -9.07
CA ARG A 51 7.52 6.07 -9.29
C ARG A 51 8.79 6.94 -9.26
N PRO A 52 8.96 7.89 -10.19
CA PRO A 52 10.08 8.82 -10.13
C PRO A 52 10.10 9.52 -8.75
N PRO A 53 11.29 9.83 -8.21
CA PRO A 53 11.38 10.61 -6.99
C PRO A 53 10.62 11.93 -7.20
N ARG A 54 9.83 12.31 -6.19
CA ARG A 54 9.22 13.63 -6.18
C ARG A 54 10.36 14.63 -5.97
N LYS A 55 10.42 15.67 -6.79
CA LYS A 55 11.27 16.82 -6.50
C LYS A 55 10.77 17.44 -5.20
N ASP A 56 11.66 17.67 -4.25
CA ASP A 56 11.31 18.43 -3.05
C ASP A 56 10.96 19.85 -3.50
N PRO A 57 9.78 20.40 -3.15
CA PRO A 57 9.38 21.75 -3.58
C PRO A 57 10.26 22.88 -3.05
N LEU A 58 11.25 22.57 -2.21
CA LEU A 58 12.17 23.50 -1.56
C LEU A 58 13.59 23.38 -2.10
N ASP A 59 13.85 22.42 -3.01
CA ASP A 59 15.15 22.18 -3.62
C ASP A 59 15.22 22.87 -5.00
N ASP A 60 14.98 24.19 -4.99
CA ASP A 60 14.96 25.05 -6.19
C ASP A 60 16.38 25.44 -6.66
N GLY A 61 17.42 24.85 -6.08
CA GLY A 61 18.82 25.16 -6.40
C GLY A 61 19.27 26.55 -5.94
N GLU A 62 18.44 27.25 -5.16
CA GLU A 62 18.78 28.54 -4.55
C GLU A 62 19.60 28.30 -3.27
N PHE A 63 20.90 28.58 -3.35
CA PHE A 63 21.77 28.61 -2.18
C PHE A 63 21.50 29.88 -1.38
N VAL A 64 20.78 29.75 -0.27
CA VAL A 64 20.64 30.82 0.72
C VAL A 64 21.84 30.74 1.65
N ASP A 65 22.78 31.68 1.52
CA ASP A 65 23.85 31.85 2.48
C ASP A 65 23.26 32.36 3.80
N ILE A 66 23.09 31.44 4.75
CA ILE A 66 22.65 31.78 6.10
C ILE A 66 23.84 32.45 6.80
N VAL A 67 23.88 33.78 6.73
CA VAL A 67 24.79 34.58 7.54
C VAL A 67 24.23 34.58 8.97
N ILE A 68 24.81 33.74 9.82
CA ILE A 68 24.49 33.72 11.24
C ILE A 68 25.29 34.84 11.91
N ASP A 69 24.59 35.86 12.40
CA ASP A 69 25.23 36.87 13.23
C ASP A 69 25.68 36.27 14.57
N ASP A 70 26.95 36.41 14.91
CA ASP A 70 27.54 35.95 16.19
C ASP A 70 26.89 36.57 17.44
N ASN A 71 26.05 37.60 17.25
CA ASN A 71 25.26 38.22 18.31
C ASN A 71 23.95 37.47 18.61
N LEU A 72 23.51 36.54 17.75
CA LEU A 72 22.24 35.81 17.88
C LEU A 72 22.25 34.82 19.06
N PHE A 73 23.41 34.25 19.40
CA PHE A 73 23.59 33.32 20.51
C PHE A 73 24.20 33.95 21.76
N LYS A 74 24.42 35.28 21.78
CA LYS A 74 24.88 35.97 22.99
C LYS A 74 23.74 35.98 24.01
N LYS A 75 23.79 35.02 24.92
CA LYS A 75 22.91 34.90 26.08
C LYS A 75 22.96 36.25 26.82
N LYS A 76 21.82 36.94 26.92
CA LYS A 76 21.70 38.12 27.78
C LYS A 76 22.02 37.65 29.20
N ALA A 77 23.10 38.18 29.76
CA ALA A 77 23.39 38.10 31.19
C ALA A 77 22.34 38.87 31.98
#